data_AF-A0A2W2AUS0-F1
#
_entry.id   AF-A0A2W2AUS0-F1
#
_cell.length_a   1.000
_cell.length_b   1.000
_cell.length_c   1.000
_cell.angle_alpha   90.00
_cell.angle_beta   90.00
_cell.angle_gamma   90.00
#
_symmetry.space_group_name_H-M   'P 1'
#
loop_
_entity.id
_entity.type
_entity.pdbx_description
1 polymer ?
#
loop_
_entity_poly.entity_id
_entity_poly.type
_entity_poly.pdbx_seq_one_letter_code
_entity_poly.pdbx_strand_id
1 'polypeptide(L)'
;MSDQPLPGRLFSRNYLIPDKKASDSKRARTRFGALLSESPLGDKFANLVTRELGVRYPYGYGWNHTKFFDECELRDFLDAITLFIQLTKAEGRSSILPQATRILAEEHLRYALDSEGGVHYLVDEVFERSVITTLQGLGETRFGAALHDLQAALSEFSGPTPSGKALIHKMFQAVESTFLVIANDPSINRISDSNLDKYLKPLLLARYKDYPERADKTDRILKLFGAWIHTAHPFRHGAPLDQVHEAPIDYAVSIADQGMAFIRLMVSK
;
A
#
# COMPACT_ATOMS: atom_id res chain seq x y z
N MET A 1 5.34 -1.67 21.16
CA MET A 1 6.25 -2.81 20.88
C MET A 1 7.46 -2.66 21.81
N SER A 2 7.96 -3.75 22.39
CA SER A 2 9.00 -3.70 23.42
C SER A 2 10.28 -3.06 22.88
N ASP A 3 10.76 -2.02 23.55
CA ASP A 3 11.94 -1.22 23.19
C ASP A 3 13.27 -1.95 23.44
N GLN A 4 13.25 -3.29 23.46
CA GLN A 4 14.41 -4.12 23.74
C GLN A 4 14.97 -4.75 22.47
N PRO A 5 16.31 -4.71 22.28
CA PRO A 5 16.96 -5.31 21.12
C PRO A 5 16.72 -6.82 21.10
N LEU A 6 16.44 -7.37 19.91
CA LEU A 6 16.19 -8.79 19.75
C LEU A 6 17.52 -9.58 19.80
N PRO A 7 17.66 -10.57 20.69
CA PRO A 7 18.87 -11.39 20.78
C PRO A 7 19.21 -12.07 19.45
N GLY A 8 20.50 -12.10 19.09
CA GLY A 8 21.01 -12.78 17.90
C GLY A 8 20.82 -12.03 16.56
N ARG A 9 20.19 -10.85 16.55
CA ARG A 9 20.14 -10.00 15.35
C ARG A 9 21.44 -9.22 15.15
N LEU A 10 21.75 -8.89 13.89
CA LEU A 10 22.87 -8.00 13.56
C LEU A 10 22.67 -6.62 14.20
N PHE A 11 23.77 -6.00 14.64
CA PHE A 11 23.77 -4.69 15.30
C PHE A 11 22.96 -3.64 14.52
N SER A 12 23.19 -3.50 13.22
CA SER A 12 22.50 -2.51 12.38
C SER A 12 20.98 -2.73 12.32
N ARG A 13 20.51 -3.96 12.53
CA ARG A 13 19.08 -4.32 12.52
C ARG A 13 18.39 -4.11 13.87
N ASN A 14 19.16 -3.94 14.94
CA ASN A 14 18.65 -3.61 16.27
C ASN A 14 18.72 -2.10 16.55
N TYR A 15 19.74 -1.41 16.02
CA TYR A 15 20.06 -0.05 16.48
C TYR A 15 20.17 0.99 15.36
N LEU A 16 20.31 0.59 14.09
CA LEU A 16 20.52 1.51 12.96
C LEU A 16 19.37 1.40 11.96
N ILE A 17 18.13 1.31 12.47
CA ILE A 17 16.93 1.27 11.66
C ILE A 17 16.68 2.68 11.11
N PRO A 18 16.72 2.90 9.78
CA PRO A 18 16.41 4.20 9.20
C PRO A 18 14.95 4.58 9.42
N ASP A 19 14.69 5.85 9.69
CA ASP A 19 13.32 6.36 9.88
C ASP A 19 12.47 6.32 8.60
N LYS A 20 13.12 6.26 7.43
CA LYS A 20 12.46 6.26 6.12
C LYS A 20 12.92 5.10 5.27
N LYS A 21 11.99 4.53 4.51
CA LYS A 21 12.32 3.51 3.52
C LYS A 21 13.12 4.11 2.36
N ALA A 22 14.18 3.43 1.96
CA ALA A 22 15.03 3.86 0.87
C ALA A 22 14.46 3.44 -0.49
N SER A 23 14.69 4.27 -1.51
CA SER A 23 14.37 3.95 -2.90
C SER A 23 15.38 3.00 -3.54
N ASP A 24 16.59 2.97 -3.01
CA ASP A 24 17.67 2.11 -3.48
C ASP A 24 18.65 1.87 -2.31
N SER A 25 19.35 0.75 -2.32
CA SER A 25 20.35 0.40 -1.32
C SER A 25 21.51 -0.32 -1.99
N LYS A 26 22.69 0.31 -1.95
CA LYS A 26 23.94 -0.32 -2.41
C LYS A 26 24.20 -1.65 -1.68
N ARG A 27 23.85 -1.72 -0.39
CA ARG A 27 24.00 -2.95 0.39
C ARG A 27 23.01 -4.03 -0.07
N ALA A 28 21.78 -3.67 -0.41
CA ALA A 28 20.83 -4.61 -1.03
C ALA A 28 21.36 -5.15 -2.34
N ARG A 29 21.86 -4.29 -3.23
CA ARG A 29 22.47 -4.66 -4.52
C ARG A 29 23.62 -5.65 -4.34
N THR A 30 24.57 -5.35 -3.45
CA THR A 30 25.68 -6.25 -3.14
C THR A 30 25.19 -7.61 -2.61
N ARG A 31 24.14 -7.62 -1.77
CA ARG A 31 23.58 -8.87 -1.21
C ARG A 31 22.87 -9.71 -2.28
N PHE A 32 22.14 -9.10 -3.21
CA PHE A 32 21.57 -9.81 -4.36
C PHE A 32 22.65 -10.35 -5.31
N GLY A 33 23.70 -9.55 -5.55
CA GLY A 33 24.86 -9.99 -6.31
C GLY A 33 25.54 -11.21 -5.69
N ALA A 34 25.76 -11.21 -4.37
CA ALA A 34 26.31 -12.36 -3.65
C ALA A 34 25.40 -13.59 -3.73
N LEU A 35 24.09 -13.40 -3.52
CA LEU A 35 23.10 -14.48 -3.59
C LEU A 35 23.08 -15.17 -4.96
N LEU A 36 23.24 -14.40 -6.04
CA LEU A 36 23.32 -14.95 -7.39
C LEU A 36 24.68 -15.60 -7.68
N SER A 37 25.79 -15.02 -7.22
CA SER A 37 27.13 -15.59 -7.41
C SER A 37 27.30 -16.95 -6.75
N GLU A 38 26.56 -17.24 -5.67
CA GLU A 38 26.51 -18.56 -5.04
C GLU A 38 25.57 -19.54 -5.76
N SER A 39 24.77 -19.06 -6.71
CA SER A 39 23.80 -19.87 -7.44
C SER A 39 24.41 -20.50 -8.70
N PRO A 40 24.20 -21.80 -8.94
CA PRO A 40 24.58 -22.43 -10.20
C PRO A 40 23.76 -21.96 -11.42
N LEU A 41 22.93 -20.93 -11.27
CA LEU A 41 22.10 -20.35 -12.35
C LEU A 41 22.72 -19.09 -12.97
N GLY A 42 23.91 -18.68 -12.54
CA GLY A 42 24.55 -17.42 -12.99
C GLY A 42 24.52 -17.21 -14.50
N ASP A 43 25.00 -18.19 -15.28
CA ASP A 43 25.04 -18.08 -16.75
C ASP A 43 23.64 -17.99 -17.37
N LYS A 44 22.69 -18.81 -16.89
CA LYS A 44 21.30 -18.78 -17.35
C LYS A 44 20.64 -17.44 -17.03
N PHE A 45 20.92 -16.91 -15.85
CA PHE A 45 20.40 -15.63 -15.41
C PHE A 45 20.93 -14.46 -16.24
N ALA A 46 22.24 -14.39 -16.49
CA ALA A 46 22.82 -13.32 -17.29
C ALA A 46 22.25 -13.30 -18.71
N ASN A 47 22.10 -14.49 -19.32
CA ASN A 47 21.45 -14.64 -20.62
C ASN A 47 19.97 -14.22 -20.58
N LEU A 48 19.23 -14.62 -19.54
CA LEU A 48 17.83 -14.26 -19.35
C LEU A 48 17.67 -12.74 -19.23
N VAL A 49 18.46 -12.09 -18.36
CA VAL A 49 18.43 -10.63 -18.18
C VAL A 49 18.76 -9.91 -19.49
N THR A 50 19.80 -10.34 -20.20
CA THR A 50 20.17 -9.73 -21.49
C THR A 50 19.04 -9.87 -22.51
N ARG A 51 18.37 -11.03 -22.56
CA ARG A 51 17.29 -11.31 -23.50
C ARG A 51 16.00 -10.55 -23.18
N GLU A 52 15.57 -10.56 -21.92
CA GLU A 52 14.28 -9.99 -21.51
C GLU A 52 14.36 -8.48 -21.30
N LEU A 53 15.47 -7.96 -20.76
CA LEU A 53 15.59 -6.53 -20.43
C LEU A 53 16.33 -5.74 -21.51
N GLY A 54 17.03 -6.41 -22.44
CA GLY A 54 17.81 -5.75 -23.50
C GLY A 54 19.02 -4.98 -22.98
N VAL A 55 19.49 -5.28 -21.77
CA VAL A 55 20.61 -4.59 -21.12
C VAL A 55 21.93 -5.30 -21.34
N ARG A 56 23.03 -4.54 -21.36
CA ARG A 56 24.38 -5.11 -21.46
C ARG A 56 24.80 -5.70 -20.12
N TYR A 57 24.86 -7.02 -20.02
CA TYR A 57 25.38 -7.69 -18.83
C TYR A 57 26.93 -7.65 -18.79
N PRO A 58 27.56 -7.22 -17.68
CA PRO A 58 29.01 -7.21 -17.54
C PRO A 58 29.65 -8.60 -17.73
N TYR A 59 30.63 -8.68 -18.63
CA TYR A 59 31.39 -9.89 -18.93
C TYR A 59 32.90 -9.61 -18.86
N GLY A 60 33.64 -10.50 -18.19
CA GLY A 60 35.10 -10.48 -18.08
C GLY A 60 35.65 -11.89 -18.22
N TYR A 61 36.15 -12.49 -17.13
CA TYR A 61 36.51 -13.91 -17.07
C TYR A 61 35.29 -14.83 -16.83
N GLY A 62 34.11 -14.39 -17.26
CA GLY A 62 32.79 -14.90 -16.88
C GLY A 62 31.81 -13.75 -16.65
N TRP A 63 30.53 -14.08 -16.41
CA TRP A 63 29.52 -13.09 -16.04
C TRP A 63 29.83 -12.48 -14.68
N ASN A 64 29.80 -11.15 -14.59
CA ASN A 64 30.05 -10.44 -13.34
C ASN A 64 28.74 -9.94 -12.73
N HIS A 65 28.11 -10.83 -11.96
CA HIS A 65 26.82 -10.59 -11.30
C HIS A 65 26.87 -9.45 -10.29
N THR A 66 27.92 -9.39 -9.46
CA THR A 66 28.08 -8.31 -8.48
C THR A 66 28.19 -6.96 -9.18
N LYS A 67 28.99 -6.87 -10.24
CA LYS A 67 29.12 -5.63 -11.03
C LYS A 67 27.80 -5.24 -11.70
N PHE A 68 27.05 -6.20 -12.23
CA PHE A 68 25.72 -5.94 -12.79
C PHE A 68 24.81 -5.27 -11.74
N PHE A 69 24.67 -5.90 -10.57
CA PHE A 69 23.78 -5.38 -9.52
C PHE A 69 24.24 -4.04 -8.95
N ASP A 70 25.56 -3.79 -8.86
CA ASP A 70 26.10 -2.53 -8.38
C ASP A 70 25.92 -1.37 -9.37
N GLU A 71 25.95 -1.63 -10.68
CA GLU A 71 25.97 -0.60 -11.72
C GLU A 71 24.67 -0.45 -12.52
N CYS A 72 23.74 -1.40 -12.46
CA CYS A 72 22.51 -1.35 -13.24
C CYS A 72 21.54 -0.26 -12.73
N GLU A 73 20.69 0.23 -13.64
CA GLU A 73 19.61 1.15 -13.28
C GLU A 73 18.67 0.51 -12.25
N LEU A 74 18.04 1.33 -11.43
CA LEU A 74 17.12 0.84 -10.38
C LEU A 74 15.98 -0.01 -10.97
N ARG A 75 15.45 0.37 -12.15
CA ARG A 75 14.45 -0.44 -12.84
C ARG A 75 14.96 -1.85 -13.15
N ASP A 76 16.14 -1.94 -13.77
CA ASP A 76 16.74 -3.22 -14.15
C ASP A 76 17.07 -4.07 -12.91
N PHE A 77 17.45 -3.44 -11.80
CA PHE A 77 17.65 -4.12 -10.52
C PHE A 77 16.37 -4.82 -10.04
N LEU A 78 15.24 -4.11 -10.04
CA LEU A 78 13.96 -4.66 -9.57
C LEU A 78 13.42 -5.75 -10.53
N ASP A 79 13.53 -5.53 -11.84
CA ASP A 79 13.16 -6.51 -12.86
C ASP A 79 14.04 -7.78 -12.75
N ALA A 80 15.33 -7.60 -12.51
CA ALA A 80 16.29 -8.68 -12.30
C ALA A 80 15.97 -9.56 -11.07
N ILE A 81 15.45 -9.00 -9.98
CA ILE A 81 14.99 -9.78 -8.82
C ILE A 81 13.84 -10.71 -9.24
N THR A 82 12.86 -10.18 -9.97
CA THR A 82 11.70 -10.94 -10.47
C THR A 82 12.15 -12.10 -11.37
N LEU A 83 13.03 -11.81 -12.33
CA LEU A 83 13.59 -12.82 -13.24
C LEU A 83 14.37 -13.90 -12.49
N PHE A 84 15.10 -13.55 -11.44
CA PHE A 84 15.86 -14.53 -10.68
C PHE A 84 14.93 -15.49 -9.93
N ILE A 85 13.87 -14.97 -9.31
CA ILE A 85 12.87 -15.78 -8.61
C ILE A 85 12.18 -16.74 -9.60
N GLN A 86 11.71 -16.23 -10.73
CA GLN A 86 11.07 -17.03 -11.78
C GLN A 86 12.01 -18.13 -12.31
N LEU A 87 13.28 -17.81 -12.56
CA LEU A 87 14.26 -18.78 -13.00
C LEU A 87 14.49 -19.89 -11.96
N THR A 88 14.56 -19.55 -10.66
CA THR A 88 14.71 -20.56 -9.61
C THR A 88 13.51 -21.50 -9.51
N LYS A 89 12.29 -20.97 -9.69
CA LYS A 89 11.05 -21.76 -9.77
C LYS A 89 11.05 -22.68 -10.98
N ALA A 90 11.38 -22.16 -12.16
CA ALA A 90 11.40 -22.93 -13.42
C ALA A 90 12.41 -24.09 -13.39
N GLU A 91 13.54 -23.90 -12.70
CA GLU A 91 14.59 -24.91 -12.55
C GLU A 91 14.32 -25.89 -11.39
N GLY A 92 13.14 -25.82 -10.75
CA GLY A 92 12.75 -26.71 -9.65
C GLY A 92 13.63 -26.58 -8.40
N ARG A 93 14.27 -25.42 -8.20
CA ARG A 93 15.18 -25.18 -7.07
C ARG A 93 14.45 -24.60 -5.87
N SER A 94 15.14 -24.62 -4.73
CA SER A 94 14.67 -23.92 -3.53
C SER A 94 14.41 -22.45 -3.86
N SER A 95 13.20 -22.01 -3.55
CA SER A 95 12.78 -20.63 -3.81
C SER A 95 13.71 -19.66 -3.07
N ILE A 96 14.24 -18.69 -3.80
CA ILE A 96 15.00 -17.57 -3.22
C ILE A 96 14.08 -16.47 -2.68
N LEU A 97 12.76 -16.60 -2.87
CA LEU A 97 11.77 -15.60 -2.47
C LEU A 97 11.92 -15.21 -0.99
N PRO A 98 12.05 -16.14 -0.02
CA PRO A 98 12.23 -15.76 1.38
C PRO A 98 13.51 -14.93 1.62
N GLN A 99 14.60 -15.26 0.93
CA GLN A 99 15.86 -14.53 1.03
C GLN A 99 15.75 -13.15 0.40
N ALA A 100 15.13 -13.03 -0.77
CA ALA A 100 14.89 -11.77 -1.47
C ALA A 100 14.00 -10.84 -0.65
N THR A 101 12.87 -11.35 -0.13
CA THR A 101 11.97 -10.60 0.77
C THR A 101 12.70 -10.13 2.02
N ARG A 102 13.53 -10.99 2.61
CA ARG A 102 14.35 -10.63 3.77
C ARG A 102 15.35 -9.52 3.44
N ILE A 103 16.00 -9.55 2.27
CA ILE A 103 16.94 -8.49 1.86
C ILE A 103 16.19 -7.15 1.74
N LEU A 104 15.07 -7.11 1.01
CA LEU A 104 14.29 -5.87 0.85
C LEU A 104 13.83 -5.30 2.20
N ALA A 105 13.35 -6.15 3.11
CA ALA A 105 12.88 -5.74 4.43
C ALA A 105 14.02 -5.23 5.32
N GLU A 106 15.14 -5.95 5.41
CA GLU A 106 16.27 -5.57 6.26
C GLU A 106 16.99 -4.31 5.78
N GLU A 107 17.03 -4.09 4.47
CA GLU A 107 17.61 -2.89 3.86
C GLU A 107 16.60 -1.74 3.79
N HIS A 108 15.43 -1.90 4.44
CA HIS A 108 14.36 -0.90 4.54
C HIS A 108 13.98 -0.32 3.18
N LEU A 109 13.88 -1.16 2.15
CA LEU A 109 13.50 -0.71 0.81
C LEU A 109 11.98 -0.50 0.70
N ARG A 110 11.57 0.43 -0.15
CA ARG A 110 10.17 0.74 -0.47
C ARG A 110 9.50 -0.27 -1.42
N TYR A 111 9.97 -1.51 -1.42
CA TYR A 111 9.50 -2.55 -2.33
C TYR A 111 9.13 -3.82 -1.57
N ALA A 112 8.12 -4.52 -2.07
CA ALA A 112 7.70 -5.83 -1.58
C ALA A 112 7.66 -6.84 -2.74
N LEU A 113 7.71 -8.12 -2.41
CA LEU A 113 7.55 -9.22 -3.36
C LEU A 113 6.20 -9.89 -3.11
N ASP A 114 5.44 -10.16 -4.18
CA ASP A 114 4.23 -10.98 -4.10
C ASP A 114 4.57 -12.49 -4.04
N SER A 115 3.53 -13.35 -3.99
CA SER A 115 3.70 -14.81 -3.98
C SER A 115 4.32 -15.36 -5.27
N GLU A 116 4.16 -14.63 -6.37
CA GLU A 116 4.75 -15.00 -7.66
C GLU A 116 6.19 -14.53 -7.85
N GLY A 117 6.66 -13.62 -7.00
CA GLY A 117 8.00 -13.02 -7.06
C GLY A 117 8.05 -11.71 -7.82
N GLY A 118 6.91 -11.12 -8.16
CA GLY A 118 6.82 -9.79 -8.74
C GLY A 118 7.17 -8.72 -7.71
N VAL A 119 8.00 -7.76 -8.10
CA VAL A 119 8.34 -6.59 -7.28
C VAL A 119 7.27 -5.52 -7.41
N HIS A 120 6.71 -5.11 -6.27
CA HIS A 120 5.76 -4.01 -6.17
C HIS A 120 6.34 -2.89 -5.33
N TYR A 121 5.88 -1.67 -5.56
CA TYR A 121 6.04 -0.64 -4.54
C TYR A 121 5.35 -1.12 -3.26
N LEU A 122 6.00 -0.88 -2.14
CA LEU A 122 5.40 -0.97 -0.82
C LEU A 122 4.58 0.32 -0.68
N VAL A 123 3.45 0.35 -1.39
CA VAL A 123 2.49 1.45 -1.45
C VAL A 123 2.04 1.73 -0.01
N ASP A 124 2.26 2.85 0.64
CA ASP A 124 2.86 4.16 0.37
C ASP A 124 3.07 4.72 1.80
N GLU A 125 4.23 5.25 2.21
CA GLU A 125 4.41 5.70 3.63
C GLU A 125 3.29 6.68 4.06
N VAL A 126 2.79 7.44 3.08
CA VAL A 126 1.64 8.32 3.24
C VAL A 126 0.35 7.53 3.43
N PHE A 127 0.12 6.45 2.68
CA PHE A 127 -1.02 5.55 2.87
C PHE A 127 -0.95 4.82 4.22
N GLU A 128 0.21 4.29 4.62
CA GLU A 128 0.40 3.68 5.94
C GLU A 128 0.15 4.69 7.06
N ARG A 129 0.66 5.92 6.92
CA ARG A 129 0.39 7.01 7.86
C ARG A 129 -1.08 7.39 7.87
N SER A 130 -1.73 7.43 6.71
CA SER A 130 -3.17 7.61 6.56
C SER A 130 -3.92 6.52 7.32
N VAL A 131 -3.54 5.25 7.19
CA VAL A 131 -4.14 4.11 7.91
C VAL A 131 -4.00 4.31 9.43
N ILE A 132 -2.78 4.55 9.92
CA ILE A 132 -2.52 4.71 11.36
C ILE A 132 -3.33 5.87 11.93
N THR A 133 -3.30 7.04 11.28
CA THR A 133 -4.01 8.23 11.76
C THR A 133 -5.53 8.06 11.71
N THR A 134 -6.07 7.37 10.70
CA THR A 134 -7.50 7.05 10.63
C THR A 134 -7.91 6.06 11.72
N LEU A 135 -7.13 4.99 11.95
CA LEU A 135 -7.39 4.02 13.01
C LEU A 135 -7.38 4.68 14.39
N GLN A 136 -6.44 5.61 14.64
CA GLN A 136 -6.41 6.40 15.87
C GLN A 136 -7.66 7.27 16.04
N GLY A 137 -8.12 7.92 14.96
CA GLY A 137 -9.34 8.72 14.97
C GLY A 137 -10.61 7.91 15.26
N LEU A 138 -10.63 6.63 14.86
CA LEU A 138 -11.72 5.69 15.13
C LEU A 138 -11.62 4.96 16.48
N GLY A 139 -10.66 5.34 17.35
CA GLY A 139 -10.41 4.63 18.61
C GLY A 139 -11.51 4.75 19.69
N GLU A 140 -12.50 5.63 19.51
CA GLU A 140 -13.63 5.74 20.45
C GLU A 140 -14.66 4.61 20.24
N THR A 141 -15.20 4.03 21.33
CA THR A 141 -16.12 2.88 21.29
C THR A 141 -17.30 3.04 20.34
N ARG A 142 -17.83 4.27 20.20
CA ARG A 142 -18.96 4.56 19.29
C ARG A 142 -18.64 4.31 17.81
N PHE A 143 -17.36 4.29 17.43
CA PHE A 143 -16.92 4.03 16.06
C PHE A 143 -16.58 2.55 15.80
N GLY A 144 -16.94 1.63 16.70
CA GLY A 144 -16.56 0.21 16.58
C GLY A 144 -16.92 -0.45 15.25
N ALA A 145 -18.09 -0.15 14.67
CA ALA A 145 -18.48 -0.65 13.35
C ALA A 145 -17.57 -0.11 12.23
N ALA A 146 -17.32 1.20 12.22
CA ALA A 146 -16.44 1.83 11.24
C ALA A 146 -14.99 1.33 11.34
N LEU A 147 -14.49 1.09 12.57
CA LEU A 147 -13.18 0.51 12.80
C LEU A 147 -13.07 -0.91 12.21
N HIS A 148 -14.08 -1.74 12.45
CA HIS A 148 -14.16 -3.09 11.89
C HIS A 148 -14.18 -3.05 10.36
N ASP A 149 -15.01 -2.19 9.75
CA ASP A 149 -15.12 -2.08 8.30
C ASP A 149 -13.82 -1.58 7.65
N LEU A 150 -13.12 -0.63 8.29
CA LEU A 150 -11.82 -0.16 7.81
C LEU A 150 -10.76 -1.28 7.86
N GLN A 151 -10.69 -2.04 8.96
CA GLN A 151 -9.77 -3.18 9.07
C GLN A 151 -10.09 -4.25 8.02
N ALA A 152 -11.37 -4.53 7.78
CA ALA A 152 -11.80 -5.43 6.74
C ALA A 152 -11.37 -4.92 5.35
N ALA A 153 -11.52 -3.63 5.06
CA ALA A 153 -11.05 -3.02 3.80
C ALA A 153 -9.54 -3.23 3.58
N LEU A 154 -8.73 -3.00 4.62
CA LEU A 154 -7.27 -3.15 4.54
C LEU A 154 -6.84 -4.61 4.33
N SER A 155 -7.62 -5.58 4.82
CA SER A 155 -7.34 -7.00 4.61
C SER A 155 -7.50 -7.44 3.16
N GLU A 156 -8.43 -6.83 2.41
CA GLU A 156 -8.63 -7.09 0.97
C GLU A 156 -7.45 -6.65 0.10
N PHE A 157 -6.67 -5.68 0.59
CA PHE A 157 -5.45 -5.20 -0.05
C PHE A 157 -4.21 -6.03 0.32
N SER A 158 -4.20 -6.60 1.53
CA SER A 158 -3.02 -7.27 2.10
C SER A 158 -2.93 -8.76 1.77
N GLY A 159 -3.92 -9.31 1.07
CA GLY A 159 -3.99 -10.74 0.70
C GLY A 159 -3.12 -11.13 -0.50
N PRO A 160 -2.95 -12.44 -0.77
CA PRO A 160 -2.17 -12.94 -1.91
C PRO A 160 -2.78 -12.58 -3.27
N THR A 161 -4.08 -12.26 -3.31
CA THR A 161 -4.80 -11.77 -4.49
C THR A 161 -5.57 -10.50 -4.10
N PRO A 162 -4.93 -9.32 -4.15
CA PRO A 162 -5.60 -8.07 -3.80
C PRO A 162 -6.82 -7.82 -4.69
N SER A 163 -7.92 -7.38 -4.11
CA SER A 163 -9.10 -6.92 -4.86
C SER A 163 -9.33 -5.44 -4.64
N GLY A 164 -9.12 -4.66 -5.69
CA GLY A 164 -9.42 -3.23 -5.70
C GLY A 164 -10.92 -2.98 -5.55
N LYS A 165 -11.76 -3.83 -6.14
CA LYS A 165 -13.21 -3.78 -5.97
C LYS A 165 -13.62 -3.98 -4.51
N ALA A 166 -13.09 -5.02 -3.85
CA ALA A 166 -13.42 -5.31 -2.46
C ALA A 166 -12.89 -4.22 -1.51
N LEU A 167 -11.70 -3.69 -1.79
CA LEU A 167 -11.13 -2.55 -1.06
C LEU A 167 -12.06 -1.32 -1.10
N ILE A 168 -12.52 -0.92 -2.30
CA ILE A 168 -13.42 0.24 -2.46
C ILE A 168 -14.75 -0.02 -1.74
N HIS A 169 -15.34 -1.21 -1.91
CA HIS A 169 -16.61 -1.57 -1.28
C HIS A 169 -16.55 -1.44 0.25
N LYS A 170 -15.54 -2.05 0.89
CA LYS A 170 -15.40 -2.04 2.34
C LYS A 170 -14.98 -0.67 2.87
N MET A 171 -14.16 0.09 2.13
CA MET A 171 -13.87 1.48 2.49
C MET A 171 -15.14 2.33 2.51
N PHE A 172 -16.02 2.14 1.52
CA PHE A 172 -17.32 2.82 1.50
C PHE A 172 -18.13 2.51 2.77
N GLN A 173 -18.18 1.25 3.19
CA GLN A 173 -18.85 0.84 4.43
C GLN A 173 -18.23 1.55 5.65
N ALA A 174 -16.90 1.62 5.75
CA ALA A 174 -16.24 2.32 6.86
C ALA A 174 -16.59 3.82 6.92
N VAL A 175 -16.61 4.49 5.77
CA VAL A 175 -17.00 5.90 5.66
C VAL A 175 -18.48 6.09 6.03
N GLU A 176 -19.37 5.24 5.53
CA GLU A 176 -20.80 5.31 5.83
C GLU A 176 -21.08 5.03 7.32
N SER A 177 -20.49 3.99 7.89
CA SER A 177 -20.55 3.68 9.32
C SER A 177 -20.06 4.86 10.18
N THR A 178 -18.98 5.53 9.78
CA THR A 178 -18.49 6.75 10.47
C THR A 178 -19.51 7.88 10.39
N PHE A 179 -20.08 8.10 9.20
CA PHE A 179 -21.08 9.14 8.96
C PHE A 179 -22.34 8.94 9.82
N LEU A 180 -22.85 7.71 9.90
CA LEU A 180 -24.05 7.41 10.69
C LEU A 180 -23.87 7.69 12.18
N VAL A 181 -22.67 7.43 12.72
CA VAL A 181 -22.34 7.75 14.12
C VAL A 181 -22.34 9.25 14.37
N ILE A 182 -21.80 10.06 13.46
CA ILE A 182 -21.78 11.54 13.63
C ILE A 182 -23.15 12.17 13.40
N ALA A 183 -23.96 11.60 12.49
CA ALA A 183 -25.30 12.09 12.22
C ALA A 183 -26.22 11.85 13.43
N ASN A 184 -26.02 10.73 14.14
CA ASN A 184 -26.74 10.35 15.36
C ASN A 184 -28.26 10.49 15.21
N ASP A 185 -28.77 10.13 14.03
CA ASP A 185 -30.19 10.20 13.68
C ASP A 185 -30.65 8.82 13.19
N PRO A 186 -31.51 8.12 13.95
CA PRO A 186 -31.94 6.77 13.61
C PRO A 186 -32.81 6.69 12.35
N SER A 187 -33.30 7.82 11.82
CA SER A 187 -34.03 7.85 10.56
C SER A 187 -33.12 7.71 9.32
N ILE A 188 -31.80 7.75 9.51
CA ILE A 188 -30.82 7.67 8.43
C ILE A 188 -30.07 6.35 8.48
N ASN A 189 -30.02 5.70 7.31
CA ASN A 189 -29.33 4.44 7.11
C ASN A 189 -28.28 4.49 5.99
N ARG A 190 -28.02 5.67 5.41
CA ARG A 190 -27.05 5.85 4.34
C ARG A 190 -26.49 7.26 4.24
N ILE A 191 -25.27 7.34 3.71
CA ILE A 191 -24.65 8.59 3.29
C ILE A 191 -25.22 9.05 1.94
N SER A 192 -25.41 10.37 1.79
CA SER A 192 -25.85 11.03 0.55
C SER A 192 -25.49 12.52 0.61
N ASP A 193 -25.49 13.20 -0.53
CA ASP A 193 -25.23 14.66 -0.61
C ASP A 193 -26.17 15.45 0.32
N SER A 194 -27.46 15.12 0.33
CA SER A 194 -28.44 15.77 1.22
C SER A 194 -28.13 15.57 2.70
N ASN A 195 -27.62 14.38 3.07
CA ASN A 195 -27.29 14.06 4.45
C ASN A 195 -25.97 14.70 4.85
N LEU A 196 -25.00 14.84 3.94
CA LEU A 196 -23.78 15.61 4.18
C LEU A 196 -24.10 17.07 4.54
N ASP A 197 -24.97 17.71 3.77
CA ASP A 197 -25.40 19.10 4.03
C ASP A 197 -26.19 19.24 5.33
N LYS A 198 -27.03 18.26 5.67
CA LYS A 198 -27.86 18.34 6.87
C LYS A 198 -27.09 18.08 8.16
N TYR A 199 -26.15 17.12 8.17
CA TYR A 199 -25.50 16.66 9.41
C TYR A 199 -24.02 17.02 9.50
N LEU A 200 -23.24 16.90 8.43
CA LEU A 200 -21.80 17.17 8.49
C LEU A 200 -21.49 18.66 8.32
N LYS A 201 -22.18 19.38 7.42
CA LYS A 201 -21.95 20.80 7.18
C LYS A 201 -22.06 21.67 8.44
N PRO A 202 -23.10 21.55 9.29
CA PRO A 202 -23.18 22.36 10.50
C PRO A 202 -22.02 22.09 11.46
N LEU A 203 -21.58 20.83 11.57
CA LEU A 203 -20.44 20.44 12.40
C LEU A 203 -19.13 21.07 11.91
N LEU A 204 -18.87 21.04 10.60
CA LEU A 204 -17.67 21.64 10.02
C LEU A 204 -17.68 23.17 10.13
N LEU A 205 -18.82 23.81 9.91
CA LEU A 205 -18.96 25.26 10.07
C LEU A 205 -18.74 25.71 11.52
N ALA A 206 -19.17 24.90 12.49
CA ALA A 206 -18.92 25.14 13.90
C ALA A 206 -17.43 24.91 14.26
N ARG A 207 -16.82 23.83 13.75
CA ARG A 207 -15.41 23.49 13.99
C ARG A 207 -14.47 24.57 13.46
N TYR A 208 -14.69 25.04 12.24
CA TYR A 208 -13.84 26.03 11.59
C TYR A 208 -14.33 27.46 11.79
N LYS A 209 -14.99 27.75 12.92
CA LYS A 209 -15.64 29.04 13.15
C LYS A 209 -14.68 30.23 13.01
N ASP A 210 -13.41 30.05 13.36
CA ASP A 210 -12.40 31.11 13.36
C ASP A 210 -11.65 31.22 12.02
N TYR A 211 -11.94 30.34 11.06
CA TYR A 211 -11.31 30.36 9.74
C TYR A 211 -12.06 31.30 8.78
N PRO A 212 -11.39 32.33 8.21
CA PRO A 212 -11.97 33.14 7.14
C PRO A 212 -12.41 32.24 5.97
N GLU A 213 -13.53 32.55 5.33
CA GLU A 213 -14.06 31.74 4.21
C GLU A 213 -14.51 30.32 4.58
N ARG A 214 -14.70 29.99 5.87
CA ARG A 214 -15.13 28.65 6.31
C ARG A 214 -16.32 28.09 5.53
N ALA A 215 -17.28 28.95 5.15
CA ALA A 215 -18.46 28.52 4.40
C ALA A 215 -18.10 28.01 3.00
N ASP A 216 -17.33 28.78 2.22
CA ASP A 216 -16.88 28.37 0.88
C ASP A 216 -16.01 27.11 0.94
N LYS A 217 -15.05 27.03 1.88
CA LYS A 217 -14.18 25.85 1.98
C LYS A 217 -14.94 24.61 2.44
N THR A 218 -15.87 24.75 3.38
CA THR A 218 -16.75 23.64 3.79
C THR A 218 -17.55 23.14 2.59
N ASP A 219 -18.15 24.04 1.82
CA ASP A 219 -18.94 23.65 0.63
C ASP A 219 -18.10 22.93 -0.42
N ARG A 220 -16.87 23.37 -0.66
CA ARG A 220 -15.96 22.70 -1.61
C ARG A 220 -15.55 21.30 -1.15
N ILE A 221 -15.22 21.15 0.13
CA ILE A 221 -14.88 19.84 0.71
C ILE A 221 -16.07 18.90 0.66
N LEU A 222 -17.29 19.38 0.95
CA LEU A 222 -18.49 18.54 0.87
C LEU A 222 -18.85 18.18 -0.57
N LYS A 223 -18.61 19.06 -1.54
CA LYS A 223 -18.72 18.71 -2.98
C LYS A 223 -17.73 17.62 -3.38
N LEU A 224 -16.49 17.69 -2.89
CA LEU A 224 -15.49 16.63 -3.11
C LEU A 224 -15.93 15.31 -2.48
N PHE A 225 -16.50 15.36 -1.27
CA PHE A 225 -17.02 14.19 -0.59
C PHE A 225 -18.21 13.58 -1.36
N GLY A 226 -19.16 14.41 -1.82
CA GLY A 226 -20.25 13.96 -2.69
C GLY A 226 -19.74 13.29 -3.95
N ALA A 227 -18.77 13.89 -4.65
CA ALA A 227 -18.15 13.29 -5.82
C ALA A 227 -17.53 11.92 -5.51
N TRP A 228 -16.80 11.79 -4.40
CA TRP A 228 -16.25 10.51 -3.96
C TRP A 228 -17.34 9.45 -3.68
N ILE A 229 -18.46 9.84 -3.05
CA ILE A 229 -19.61 8.95 -2.85
C ILE A 229 -20.09 8.42 -4.20
N HIS A 230 -20.30 9.29 -5.19
CA HIS A 230 -20.75 8.89 -6.53
C HIS A 230 -19.74 7.97 -7.24
N THR A 231 -18.43 8.20 -7.04
CA THR A 231 -17.37 7.34 -7.57
C THR A 231 -17.35 5.94 -6.94
N ALA A 232 -17.56 5.85 -5.62
CA ALA A 232 -17.53 4.58 -4.88
C ALA A 232 -18.87 3.83 -4.90
N HIS A 233 -19.98 4.53 -5.16
CA HIS A 233 -21.34 3.95 -5.15
C HIS A 233 -21.53 2.73 -6.07
N PRO A 234 -20.97 2.66 -7.29
CA PRO A 234 -21.05 1.47 -8.13
C PRO A 234 -20.49 0.20 -7.48
N PHE A 235 -19.56 0.34 -6.52
CA PHE A 235 -18.97 -0.76 -5.78
C PHE A 235 -19.78 -1.14 -4.53
N ARG A 236 -20.68 -0.28 -4.06
CA ARG A 236 -21.53 -0.48 -2.86
C ARG A 236 -22.58 -1.56 -3.10
N HIS A 237 -23.30 -1.45 -4.20
CA HIS A 237 -24.28 -2.44 -4.59
C HIS A 237 -23.55 -3.48 -5.43
N GLY A 238 -23.56 -4.73 -5.00
CA GLY A 238 -23.16 -5.83 -5.86
C GLY A 238 -24.11 -5.91 -7.05
N ALA A 239 -23.98 -5.00 -8.03
CA ALA A 239 -24.21 -5.38 -9.40
C ALA A 239 -23.50 -6.72 -9.57
N PRO A 240 -24.17 -7.72 -10.16
CA PRO A 240 -23.64 -9.07 -10.20
C PRO A 240 -22.19 -9.01 -10.68
N LEU A 241 -21.35 -9.89 -10.09
CA LEU A 241 -19.89 -9.79 -10.14
C LEU A 241 -19.31 -9.66 -11.56
N ASP A 242 -20.10 -9.95 -12.59
CA ASP A 242 -19.85 -9.83 -14.02
C ASP A 242 -19.92 -8.41 -14.61
N GLN A 243 -20.53 -7.42 -13.94
CA GLN A 243 -20.72 -6.06 -14.51
C GLN A 243 -19.76 -4.98 -13.97
N VAL A 244 -19.21 -5.16 -12.78
CA VAL A 244 -18.19 -4.24 -12.23
C VAL A 244 -16.84 -4.92 -12.39
N HIS A 245 -16.11 -4.50 -13.41
CA HIS A 245 -14.74 -4.92 -13.66
C HIS A 245 -13.86 -4.67 -12.42
N GLU A 246 -12.88 -5.53 -12.22
CA GLU A 246 -11.88 -5.34 -11.18
C GLU A 246 -11.24 -3.96 -11.33
N ALA A 247 -11.20 -3.20 -10.22
CA ALA A 247 -10.57 -1.90 -10.22
C ALA A 247 -9.04 -2.09 -10.22
N PRO A 248 -8.29 -1.37 -11.08
CA PRO A 248 -6.84 -1.31 -10.95
C PRO A 248 -6.45 -0.97 -9.51
N ILE A 249 -5.43 -1.66 -8.98
CA ILE A 249 -5.08 -1.58 -7.56
C ILE A 249 -4.64 -0.17 -7.16
N ASP A 250 -3.89 0.51 -8.02
CA ASP A 250 -3.50 1.91 -7.85
C ASP A 250 -4.70 2.85 -7.75
N TYR A 251 -5.71 2.64 -8.59
CA TYR A 251 -6.97 3.38 -8.51
C TYR A 251 -7.72 3.09 -7.21
N ALA A 252 -7.84 1.82 -6.83
CA ALA A 252 -8.52 1.44 -5.59
C ALA A 252 -7.83 2.00 -4.33
N VAL A 253 -6.49 2.03 -4.30
CA VAL A 253 -5.72 2.67 -3.23
C VAL A 253 -5.98 4.17 -3.18
N SER A 254 -6.03 4.85 -4.32
CA SER A 254 -6.36 6.29 -4.38
C SER A 254 -7.75 6.58 -3.82
N ILE A 255 -8.76 5.77 -4.18
CA ILE A 255 -10.11 5.89 -3.64
C ILE A 255 -10.13 5.59 -2.13
N ALA A 256 -9.37 4.59 -1.69
CA ALA A 256 -9.26 4.22 -0.29
C ALA A 256 -8.62 5.33 0.57
N ASP A 257 -7.56 5.98 0.08
CA ASP A 257 -6.91 7.09 0.77
C ASP A 257 -7.82 8.30 0.92
N GLN A 258 -8.59 8.64 -0.13
CA GLN A 258 -9.62 9.68 -0.06
C GLN A 258 -10.71 9.32 0.98
N GLY A 259 -11.18 8.06 1.00
CA GLY A 259 -12.13 7.58 2.00
C GLY A 259 -11.62 7.76 3.44
N MET A 260 -10.36 7.38 3.68
CA MET A 260 -9.69 7.61 4.96
C MET A 260 -9.58 9.09 5.33
N ALA A 261 -9.32 9.98 4.35
CA ALA A 261 -9.31 11.42 4.59
C ALA A 261 -10.69 11.94 5.05
N PHE A 262 -11.79 11.43 4.48
CA PHE A 262 -13.15 11.79 4.93
C PHE A 262 -13.48 11.24 6.31
N ILE A 263 -13.04 10.01 6.65
CA ILE A 263 -13.16 9.49 8.01
C ILE A 263 -12.47 10.44 8.99
N ARG A 264 -11.21 10.80 8.71
CA ARG A 264 -10.44 11.74 9.55
C ARG A 264 -11.13 13.09 9.68
N LEU A 265 -11.67 13.64 8.59
CA LEU A 265 -12.45 14.87 8.60
C LEU A 265 -13.67 14.76 9.53
N MET A 266 -14.34 13.61 9.59
CA MET A 266 -15.51 13.42 10.46
C MET A 266 -15.11 13.29 11.94
N VAL A 267 -14.05 12.54 12.24
CA VAL A 267 -13.66 12.20 13.63
C VAL A 267 -12.69 13.19 14.28
N SER A 268 -12.03 14.05 13.50
CA SER A 268 -11.14 15.10 14.04
C SER A 268 -11.90 16.01 14.99
N LYS A 269 -11.29 16.37 16.13
CA LYS A 269 -11.88 17.29 17.10
C LYS A 269 -11.55 18.73 16.73
#